data_AF-A0ABD1MK30-F1
#
_entry.id   AF-A0ABD1MK30-F1
#
_cell.length_a   1.000
_cell.length_b   1.000
_cell.length_c   1.000
_cell.angle_alpha   90.00
_cell.angle_beta   90.00
_cell.angle_gamma   90.00
#
_symmetry.space_group_name_H-M   'P 1'
#
loop_
_entity.id
_entity.type
_entity.pdbx_description
1 polymer ?
#
loop_
_entity_poly.entity_id
_entity_poly.type
_entity_poly.pdbx_seq_one_letter_code
_entity_poly.pdbx_strand_id
1 'polypeptide(L)'
;MRLQLIGESTFISKACFHVVEVMSSPRFTHKRISYHATSQSFHPDTLLLLLITNKLYKDLSSTNYFEVSLALECLSRITMLDLAKDLIPELFNLLSSARVFAKKKAIAIVLRLFDNYPDIVMVCFKCLVENLESSDLQLVITPPMVIL
;
A
#
# COMPACT_ATOMS: atom_id res chain seq x y z
N MET A 1 -18.84 19.18 24.29
CA MET A 1 -18.44 17.94 23.58
C MET A 1 -17.63 18.22 22.28
N ARG A 2 -16.85 19.31 22.18
CA ARG A 2 -15.98 19.59 21.00
C ARG A 2 -14.47 19.60 21.32
N LEU A 3 -14.09 19.59 22.60
CA LEU A 3 -12.69 19.61 23.05
C LEU A 3 -12.04 18.22 23.11
N GLN A 4 -12.83 17.15 23.21
CA GLN A 4 -12.33 15.77 23.28
C GLN A 4 -11.79 15.27 21.92
N LEU A 5 -12.43 15.69 20.82
CA LEU A 5 -12.04 15.36 19.44
C LEU A 5 -10.69 15.97 19.02
N ILE A 6 -10.32 17.13 19.56
CA ILE A 6 -9.06 17.81 19.20
C ILE A 6 -7.86 17.09 19.81
N GLY A 7 -7.99 16.60 21.06
CA GLY A 7 -6.92 15.85 21.73
C GLY A 7 -6.63 14.49 21.09
N GLU A 8 -7.66 13.79 20.63
CA GLU A 8 -7.50 12.49 19.94
C GLU A 8 -6.81 12.66 18.58
N SER A 9 -7.19 13.67 17.79
CA SER A 9 -6.54 13.95 16.50
C SER A 9 -5.06 14.34 16.65
N THR A 10 -4.68 15.04 17.73
CA THR A 10 -3.27 15.37 18.01
C THR A 10 -2.48 14.20 18.59
N PHE A 11 -3.13 13.29 19.32
CA PHE A 11 -2.49 12.06 19.81
C PHE A 11 -2.19 11.11 18.66
N ILE A 12 -3.17 10.91 17.76
CA ILE A 12 -3.01 10.08 16.57
C ILE A 12 -1.92 10.64 15.67
N SER A 13 -1.87 11.95 15.43
CA SER A 13 -0.83 12.56 14.59
C SER A 13 0.58 12.40 15.18
N LYS A 14 0.75 12.54 16.50
CA LYS A 14 2.03 12.26 17.18
C LYS A 14 2.42 10.78 17.09
N ALA A 15 1.47 9.87 17.27
CA ALA A 15 1.72 8.43 17.14
C ALA A 15 2.14 8.08 15.71
N CYS A 16 1.44 8.61 14.69
CA CYS A 16 1.80 8.43 13.28
C CYS A 16 3.22 8.95 12.97
N PHE A 17 3.66 10.05 13.58
CA PHE A 17 5.02 10.56 13.40
C PHE A 17 6.08 9.55 13.85
N HIS A 18 5.91 8.99 15.05
CA HIS A 18 6.82 7.96 15.55
C HIS A 18 6.77 6.69 14.72
N VAL A 19 5.61 6.30 14.20
CA VAL A 19 5.50 5.16 13.29
C VAL A 19 6.31 5.40 12.01
N VAL A 20 6.23 6.59 11.40
CA VAL A 20 7.01 6.96 10.21
C VAL A 20 8.52 6.98 10.48
N GLU A 21 8.92 7.45 11.67
CA GLU A 21 10.31 7.40 12.12
C GLU A 21 10.82 5.95 12.20
N VAL A 22 10.04 5.06 12.83
CA VAL A 22 10.34 3.62 12.94
C VAL A 22 10.36 2.93 11.56
N MET A 23 9.53 3.38 10.62
CA MET A 23 9.47 2.89 9.23
C MET A 23 10.77 3.19 8.45
N SER A 24 11.51 4.22 8.88
CA SER A 24 12.83 4.57 8.33
C SER A 24 13.98 3.81 8.99
N SER A 25 13.72 3.01 10.03
CA SER A 25 14.73 2.19 10.70
C SER A 25 15.33 1.14 9.75
N PRO A 26 16.64 0.85 9.83
CA PRO A 26 17.26 -0.22 9.04
C PRO A 26 16.90 -1.63 9.55
N ARG A 27 16.30 -1.75 10.74
CA ARG A 27 15.94 -3.04 11.33
C ARG A 27 14.64 -3.57 10.73
N PHE A 28 14.69 -4.77 10.17
CA PHE A 28 13.53 -5.42 9.54
C PHE A 28 12.32 -5.53 10.48
N THR A 29 12.53 -5.97 11.73
CA THR A 29 11.44 -6.11 12.71
C THR A 29 10.73 -4.79 12.98
N HIS A 30 11.48 -3.69 13.06
CA HIS A 30 10.92 -2.35 13.24
C HIS A 30 10.12 -1.91 12.02
N LYS A 31 10.67 -2.10 10.81
CA LYS A 31 9.93 -1.83 9.57
C LYS A 31 8.63 -2.61 9.51
N ARG A 32 8.65 -3.92 9.80
CA ARG A 32 7.45 -4.75 9.74
C ARG A 32 6.36 -4.25 10.70
N ILE A 33 6.71 -3.98 11.95
CA ILE A 33 5.77 -3.46 12.95
C ILE A 33 5.21 -2.09 12.52
N SER A 34 6.06 -1.18 12.07
CA SER A 34 5.63 0.15 11.61
C SER A 34 4.71 0.07 10.40
N TYR A 35 4.99 -0.80 9.41
CA TYR A 35 4.09 -1.00 8.26
C TYR A 35 2.70 -1.52 8.67
N HIS A 36 2.61 -2.43 9.64
CA HIS A 36 1.31 -2.85 10.19
C HIS A 36 0.62 -1.70 10.96
N ALA A 37 1.35 -1.01 11.84
CA ALA A 37 0.82 0.10 12.63
C ALA A 37 0.32 1.25 11.73
N THR A 38 1.06 1.58 10.67
CA THR A 38 0.65 2.55 9.64
C THR A 38 -0.67 2.11 9.03
N SER A 39 -0.79 0.85 8.59
CA SER A 39 -2.03 0.37 7.97
C SER A 39 -3.26 0.38 8.90
N GLN A 40 -3.07 0.33 10.22
CA GLN A 40 -4.14 0.42 11.20
C GLN A 40 -4.47 1.85 11.61
N SER A 41 -3.48 2.73 11.62
CA SER A 41 -3.60 4.10 12.14
C SER A 41 -3.74 5.14 11.02
N PHE A 42 -3.82 4.71 9.76
CA PHE A 42 -3.84 5.61 8.61
C PHE A 42 -5.15 6.39 8.53
N HIS A 43 -5.05 7.72 8.50
CA HIS A 43 -6.17 8.63 8.21
C HIS A 43 -5.82 9.53 7.01
N PRO A 44 -6.77 9.87 6.12
CA PRO A 44 -6.51 10.74 4.97
C PRO A 44 -6.04 12.14 5.40
N ASP A 45 -6.54 12.64 6.53
CA ASP A 45 -6.16 13.95 7.11
C ASP A 45 -4.82 13.91 7.87
N THR A 46 -4.07 12.81 7.78
CA THR A 46 -2.77 12.74 8.44
C THR A 46 -1.81 13.71 7.73
N LEU A 47 -1.29 14.70 8.47
CA LEU A 47 -0.24 15.62 7.99
C LEU A 47 1.01 14.93 7.42
N LEU A 48 1.12 13.61 7.64
CA LEU A 48 2.25 12.76 7.25
C LEU A 48 1.95 11.90 6.02
N LEU A 49 0.79 12.07 5.37
CA LEU A 49 0.40 11.35 4.14
C LEU A 49 1.52 11.42 3.10
N LEU A 50 2.08 12.62 2.89
CA LEU A 50 3.18 12.84 1.95
C LEU A 50 4.44 12.04 2.32
N LEU A 51 4.80 11.98 3.60
CA LEU A 51 5.97 11.24 4.08
C LEU A 51 5.78 9.73 3.91
N ILE A 52 4.58 9.23 4.23
CA ILE A 52 4.22 7.80 4.06
C ILE A 52 4.23 7.43 2.58
N THR A 53 3.67 8.28 1.72
CA THR A 53 3.63 8.09 0.27
C THR A 53 5.03 8.03 -0.32
N ASN A 54 5.88 9.00 0.03
CA ASN A 54 7.29 9.01 -0.39
C ASN A 54 8.05 7.77 0.10
N LYS A 55 7.77 7.33 1.33
CA LYS A 55 8.41 6.15 1.90
C LYS A 55 7.98 4.86 1.20
N LEU A 56 6.68 4.71 0.92
CA LEU A 56 6.12 3.60 0.15
C LEU A 56 6.71 3.57 -1.26
N TYR A 57 6.77 4.71 -1.94
CA TYR A 57 7.36 4.82 -3.28
C TYR A 57 8.80 4.29 -3.29
N LYS A 58 9.63 4.77 -2.37
CA LYS A 58 11.02 4.33 -2.25
C LYS A 58 11.17 2.83 -1.96
N ASP A 59 10.33 2.30 -1.08
CA ASP A 59 10.41 0.89 -0.68
C ASP A 59 9.81 -0.04 -1.78
N LEU A 60 8.88 0.43 -2.63
CA LEU A 60 8.36 -0.30 -3.80
C LEU A 60 9.39 -0.38 -4.94
N SER A 61 10.17 0.68 -5.16
CA SER A 61 11.27 0.71 -6.13
C SER A 61 12.55 0.02 -5.62
N SER A 62 12.55 -0.50 -4.40
CA SER A 62 13.71 -1.15 -3.82
C SER A 62 14.04 -2.49 -4.53
N THR A 63 15.33 -2.81 -4.57
CA THR A 63 15.81 -4.14 -4.97
C THR A 63 15.58 -5.18 -3.87
N ASN A 64 15.36 -4.73 -2.63
CA ASN A 64 15.11 -5.60 -1.50
C ASN A 64 13.68 -6.15 -1.52
N TYR A 65 13.57 -7.46 -1.75
CA TYR A 65 12.31 -8.21 -1.75
C TYR A 65 11.45 -7.92 -0.50
N PHE A 66 12.06 -7.82 0.67
CA PHE A 66 11.35 -7.63 1.93
C PHE A 66 10.71 -6.24 2.03
N GLU A 67 11.40 -5.20 1.56
CA GLU A 67 10.90 -3.83 1.59
C GLU A 67 9.71 -3.69 0.64
N VAL A 68 9.84 -4.21 -0.58
CA VAL A 68 8.76 -4.24 -1.58
C VAL A 68 7.56 -5.02 -1.05
N SER A 69 7.78 -6.18 -0.42
CA SER A 69 6.69 -6.98 0.13
C SER A 69 5.93 -6.26 1.24
N LEU A 70 6.63 -5.60 2.16
CA LEU A 70 6.00 -4.84 3.26
C LEU A 70 5.23 -3.64 2.75
N ALA A 71 5.80 -2.91 1.78
CA ALA A 71 5.14 -1.76 1.15
C ALA A 71 3.86 -2.18 0.43
N LEU A 72 3.90 -3.25 -0.38
CA LEU A 72 2.72 -3.79 -1.06
C LEU A 72 1.66 -4.30 -0.08
N GLU A 73 2.06 -4.91 1.03
CA GLU A 73 1.11 -5.38 2.04
C GLU A 73 0.41 -4.23 2.77
N CYS A 74 1.17 -3.17 3.08
CA CYS A 74 0.62 -1.94 3.64
C CYS A 74 -0.36 -1.27 2.67
N LEU A 75 0.03 -1.11 1.41
CA LEU A 75 -0.78 -0.49 0.37
C LEU A 75 -2.06 -1.29 0.07
N SER A 76 -1.99 -2.62 0.11
CA SER A 76 -3.18 -3.48 -0.01
C SER A 76 -4.22 -3.24 1.08
N ARG A 77 -3.78 -2.85 2.28
CA ARG A 77 -4.68 -2.46 3.39
C ARG A 77 -5.14 -1.01 3.28
N ILE A 78 -4.27 -0.10 2.85
CA ILE A 78 -4.55 1.33 2.72
C ILE A 78 -5.03 1.61 1.28
N THR A 79 -6.25 1.20 0.94
CA THR A 79 -6.85 1.46 -0.38
C THR A 79 -7.42 2.89 -0.44
N MET A 80 -6.54 3.88 -0.42
CA MET A 80 -6.88 5.31 -0.44
C MET A 80 -6.63 5.92 -1.81
N LEU A 81 -7.55 6.79 -2.25
CA LEU A 81 -7.50 7.36 -3.59
C LEU A 81 -6.25 8.19 -3.85
N ASP A 82 -5.95 9.14 -2.96
CA ASP A 82 -4.85 10.08 -3.18
C ASP A 82 -3.50 9.37 -3.08
N LEU A 83 -3.35 8.45 -2.11
CA LEU A 83 -2.18 7.59 -2.00
C LEU A 83 -2.01 6.69 -3.23
N ALA A 84 -3.11 6.12 -3.73
CA ALA A 84 -3.08 5.25 -4.89
C ALA A 84 -2.68 6.02 -6.14
N LYS A 85 -3.24 7.20 -6.40
CA LYS A 85 -2.88 8.03 -7.57
C LYS A 85 -1.37 8.27 -7.66
N ASP A 86 -0.74 8.57 -6.53
CA ASP A 86 0.70 8.83 -6.48
C ASP A 86 1.54 7.55 -6.68
N LEU A 87 1.01 6.37 -6.30
CA LEU A 87 1.71 5.08 -6.37
C LEU A 87 1.35 4.22 -7.59
N ILE A 88 0.30 4.57 -8.33
CA ILE A 88 -0.19 3.89 -9.54
C ILE A 88 0.94 3.65 -10.58
N PRO A 89 1.78 4.65 -10.91
CA PRO A 89 2.87 4.43 -11.87
C PRO A 89 3.83 3.32 -11.43
N GLU A 90 4.13 3.27 -10.13
CA GLU A 90 5.04 2.27 -9.58
C GLU A 90 4.38 0.90 -9.48
N LEU A 91 3.09 0.82 -9.16
CA LEU A 91 2.32 -0.43 -9.23
C LEU A 91 2.35 -1.02 -10.65
N PHE A 92 2.24 -0.19 -11.68
CA PHE A 92 2.33 -0.65 -13.07
C PHE A 92 3.75 -1.11 -13.44
N ASN A 93 4.79 -0.44 -12.98
CA ASN A 93 6.17 -0.94 -13.12
C ASN A 93 6.32 -2.33 -12.49
N LEU A 94 5.66 -2.57 -11.34
CA LEU A 94 5.64 -3.87 -10.67
C LEU A 94 4.85 -4.94 -11.43
N LEU A 95 3.77 -4.57 -12.14
CA LEU A 95 3.03 -5.48 -13.02
C LEU A 95 3.91 -5.97 -14.18
N SER A 96 4.72 -5.08 -14.77
CA SER A 96 5.65 -5.43 -15.85
C SER A 96 6.93 -6.11 -15.35
N SER A 97 7.15 -6.19 -14.02
CA SER A 97 8.33 -6.82 -13.44
C SER A 97 8.32 -8.35 -13.60
N ALA A 98 9.50 -8.94 -13.78
CA ALA A 98 9.70 -10.41 -13.75
C ALA A 98 9.45 -11.02 -12.35
N ARG A 99 9.29 -10.19 -11.31
CA ARG A 99 9.07 -10.61 -9.93
C ARG A 99 7.62 -11.08 -9.73
N VAL A 100 7.39 -12.39 -9.89
CA VAL A 100 6.06 -13.03 -9.78
C VAL A 100 5.32 -12.65 -8.50
N PHE A 101 6.00 -12.59 -7.35
CA PHE A 101 5.35 -12.23 -6.07
C PHE A 101 4.81 -10.79 -6.06
N ALA A 102 5.61 -9.84 -6.59
CA ALA A 102 5.29 -8.42 -6.60
C ALA A 102 4.17 -8.16 -7.60
N LYS A 103 4.25 -8.82 -8.77
CA LYS A 103 3.20 -8.82 -9.78
C LYS A 103 1.86 -9.28 -9.20
N LYS A 104 1.81 -10.44 -8.52
CA LYS A 104 0.56 -10.95 -7.91
C LYS A 104 -0.06 -9.97 -6.92
N LYS A 105 0.75 -9.40 -6.03
CA LYS A 105 0.27 -8.40 -5.05
C LYS A 105 -0.16 -7.09 -5.73
N ALA A 106 0.58 -6.63 -6.74
CA ALA A 106 0.23 -5.43 -7.50
C ALA A 106 -1.09 -5.61 -8.26
N ILE A 107 -1.32 -6.75 -8.91
CA ILE A 107 -2.60 -7.08 -9.56
C ILE A 107 -3.74 -6.97 -8.55
N ALA A 108 -3.61 -7.58 -7.37
CA ALA A 108 -4.64 -7.54 -6.34
C ALA A 108 -4.96 -6.10 -5.86
N ILE A 109 -3.94 -5.25 -5.73
CA ILE A 109 -4.13 -3.84 -5.34
C ILE A 109 -4.83 -3.07 -6.47
N VAL A 110 -4.37 -3.24 -7.72
CA VAL A 110 -4.96 -2.56 -8.88
C VAL A 110 -6.42 -2.97 -9.09
N LEU A 111 -6.76 -4.25 -8.89
CA LEU A 111 -8.16 -4.72 -8.93
C LEU A 111 -9.02 -4.05 -7.85
N ARG A 112 -8.53 -3.97 -6.61
CA ARG A 112 -9.25 -3.24 -5.54
C ARG A 112 -9.43 -1.76 -5.86
N LEU A 113 -8.45 -1.14 -6.51
CA LEU A 113 -8.56 0.26 -6.94
C LEU A 113 -9.55 0.42 -8.09
N PHE A 114 -9.65 -0.55 -8.99
CA PHE A 114 -10.63 -0.56 -10.06
C PHE A 114 -12.07 -0.59 -9.52
N ASP A 115 -12.33 -1.42 -8.51
CA ASP A 115 -13.66 -1.51 -7.88
C ASP A 115 -14.10 -0.20 -7.20
N ASN A 116 -13.16 0.54 -6.62
CA ASN A 116 -13.46 1.79 -5.91
C ASN A 116 -13.36 3.04 -6.79
N TYR A 117 -12.45 3.05 -7.76
CA TYR A 117 -12.03 4.22 -8.54
C TYR A 117 -11.66 3.83 -9.98
N PRO A 118 -12.66 3.42 -10.79
CA PRO A 118 -12.41 2.88 -12.12
C PRO A 118 -11.69 3.85 -13.05
N ASP A 119 -11.96 5.16 -12.93
CA ASP A 119 -11.42 6.21 -13.81
C ASP A 119 -9.88 6.25 -13.85
N ILE A 120 -9.22 5.90 -12.75
CA ILE A 120 -7.76 6.00 -12.61
C ILE A 120 -7.07 4.78 -13.19
N VAL A 121 -7.72 3.63 -13.07
CA VAL A 121 -7.17 2.34 -13.52
C VAL A 121 -7.50 2.07 -15.00
N MET A 122 -8.54 2.72 -15.53
CA MET A 122 -9.01 2.54 -16.90
C MET A 122 -7.91 2.78 -17.96
N VAL A 123 -6.99 3.71 -17.69
CA VAL A 123 -5.83 4.02 -18.56
C VAL A 123 -4.95 2.79 -18.81
N CYS A 124 -4.91 1.85 -17.86
CA CYS A 124 -4.03 0.69 -17.91
C CYS A 124 -4.79 -0.65 -17.86
N PHE A 125 -6.10 -0.62 -18.12
CA PHE A 125 -6.94 -1.82 -18.15
C PHE A 125 -6.36 -2.90 -19.07
N LYS A 126 -5.83 -2.51 -20.23
CA LYS A 126 -5.18 -3.43 -21.18
C LYS A 126 -3.97 -4.16 -20.55
N CYS A 127 -3.08 -3.44 -19.88
CA CYS A 127 -1.91 -4.02 -19.20
C CYS A 127 -2.34 -4.96 -18.06
N LEU A 128 -3.41 -4.62 -17.34
CA LEU A 128 -3.97 -5.47 -16.30
C LEU A 128 -4.49 -6.80 -16.89
N VAL A 129 -5.26 -6.75 -17.97
CA VAL A 129 -5.81 -7.93 -18.66
C VAL A 129 -4.69 -8.84 -19.17
N GLU A 130 -3.69 -8.29 -19.84
CA GLU A 130 -2.53 -9.06 -20.34
C GLU A 130 -1.78 -9.77 -19.18
N ASN A 131 -1.64 -9.10 -18.03
CA ASN A 131 -1.00 -9.69 -16.86
C ASN A 131 -1.88 -10.75 -16.16
N LEU A 132 -3.20 -10.61 -16.21
CA LEU A 132 -4.16 -11.61 -15.72
C LEU A 132 -4.17 -12.87 -16.59
N GLU A 133 -4.12 -12.72 -17.91
CA GLU A 133 -4.08 -13.85 -18.86
C GLU A 133 -2.78 -14.66 -18.73
N SER A 134 -1.65 -13.98 -18.47
CA SER A 134 -0.34 -14.63 -18.27
C SER A 134 -0.17 -15.29 -16.90
N SER A 135 -0.99 -14.91 -15.91
CA SER A 135 -0.91 -15.43 -14.55
C SER A 135 -2.01 -16.48 -14.37
N ASP A 136 -1.67 -17.76 -14.51
CA ASP A 136 -2.59 -18.89 -14.34
C ASP A 136 -3.66 -18.61 -13.25
N LEU A 137 -4.91 -18.68 -13.69
CA LEU A 137 -6.18 -18.35 -13.02
C LEU A 137 -6.45 -19.12 -11.71
N GLN A 138 -5.45 -19.80 -11.14
CA GLN A 138 -5.60 -20.65 -9.95
C GLN A 138 -5.45 -19.93 -8.61
N LEU A 139 -5.15 -18.63 -8.58
CA LEU A 139 -4.83 -17.92 -7.32
C LEU A 139 -5.69 -16.70 -6.99
N VAL A 140 -6.53 -16.23 -7.92
CA VAL A 140 -7.50 -15.15 -7.65
C VAL A 140 -8.63 -15.64 -6.72
N ILE A 141 -8.82 -16.95 -6.59
CA ILE A 141 -9.66 -17.60 -5.57
C ILE A 141 -8.80 -17.98 -4.36
N THR A 142 -8.06 -17.03 -3.80
CA THR A 142 -7.75 -17.12 -2.37
C THR A 142 -8.76 -16.22 -1.66
N PRO A 143 -9.79 -16.79 -0.99
CA PRO A 143 -10.67 -16.00 -0.14
C PRO A 143 -9.80 -15.21 0.86
N PRO A 144 -10.28 -14.06 1.38
CA PRO A 144 -9.51 -13.27 2.33
C PRO A 144 -9.01 -14.21 3.42
N MET A 145 -7.69 -14.35 3.53
CA MET A 145 -7.08 -15.06 4.64
C MET A 145 -7.68 -14.45 5.90
N VAL A 146 -8.49 -15.29 6.53
CA VAL A 146 -9.01 -15.22 7.87
C VAL A 146 -8.11 -14.33 8.73
N ILE A 147 -8.71 -13.24 9.20
CA ILE A 147 -8.28 -12.54 10.40
C ILE A 147 -8.22 -13.59 11.52
N LEU A 148 -7.00 -13.98 11.90
CA LEU A 148 -6.65 -14.39 13.27
C LEU A 148 -5.25 -13.91 13.59
#